data_AF-A0A8I1APF8-F1
#
_entry.id   AF-A0A8I1APF8-F1
#
_cell.length_a   1.000
_cell.length_b   1.000
_cell.length_c   1.000
_cell.angle_alpha   90.00
_cell.angle_beta   90.00
_cell.angle_gamma   90.00
#
_symmetry.space_group_name_H-M   'P 1'
#
loop_
_entity.id
_entity.type
_entity.pdbx_description
1 polymer ?
#
loop_
_entity_poly.entity_id
_entity_poly.type
_entity_poly.pdbx_seq_one_letter_code
_entity_poly.pdbx_strand_id
1 'polypeptide(L)'
;MTATASQPSPARMPAPGDTWLIRCCERGWLPDPLIRAGMRTLLRQRLRDEHLFDGERRTAAFDRLVHELNASPIAIDTHAANTQHYEVPGAFFEAHLGPRLKYSCGYYPHGNETLAQAEDAMLSLYAERAGLADGQRILDLGCGWGSLSLWLAERYPHARIVGLSNAHGQRNFIEQCAARRGLTNLRIVTGNVVDFDFAPGEAGFDRVLSIEMFEHMKNYGQLLAKIARWMHDDGKLFVHVFAHKLLAYHFAVRDDTDWMSRHFFTGGTMPSAHLLLRFQDDVRLDRQWWIDGTAYARTANHWLASLDAARGRIMPIFETVYGADARIWFQRWRMFYMAVAELFGYAGGQEWGIAHYLFDKRPVRA
;
A
#
# COMPACT_ATOMS: atom_id res chain seq x y z
N MET A 1 -29.87 -50.00 -39.27
CA MET A 1 -29.28 -50.94 -38.30
C MET A 1 -28.18 -50.19 -37.55
N THR A 2 -28.53 -49.81 -36.31
CA THR A 2 -27.68 -49.57 -35.13
C THR A 2 -26.31 -48.88 -35.31
N ALA A 3 -26.31 -47.55 -35.14
CA ALA A 3 -25.15 -46.81 -34.65
C ALA A 3 -25.01 -47.03 -33.13
N THR A 4 -23.87 -47.58 -32.72
CA THR A 4 -23.47 -47.79 -31.33
C THR A 4 -23.01 -46.47 -30.71
N ALA A 5 -23.71 -46.01 -29.67
CA ALA A 5 -23.31 -44.87 -28.86
C ALA A 5 -22.16 -45.29 -27.91
N SER A 6 -20.97 -44.72 -28.12
CA SER A 6 -19.85 -44.81 -27.17
C SER A 6 -20.13 -43.92 -25.95
N GLN A 7 -20.22 -44.52 -24.77
CA GLN A 7 -20.32 -43.78 -23.51
C GLN A 7 -19.02 -42.98 -23.25
N PRO A 8 -19.11 -41.73 -22.78
CA PRO A 8 -17.93 -41.00 -22.34
C PRO A 8 -17.40 -41.59 -21.03
N SER A 9 -16.09 -41.85 -21.01
CA SER A 9 -15.34 -42.27 -19.82
C SER A 9 -15.58 -41.29 -18.67
N PRO A 10 -15.75 -41.74 -17.41
CA PRO A 10 -15.97 -40.84 -16.29
C PRO A 10 -14.78 -39.88 -16.16
N ALA A 11 -15.10 -38.58 -16.13
CA ALA A 11 -14.12 -37.52 -15.94
C ALA A 11 -13.29 -37.81 -14.68
N ARG A 12 -11.99 -37.99 -14.88
CA ARG A 12 -11.01 -38.17 -13.80
C ARG A 12 -11.07 -36.91 -12.93
N MET A 13 -11.50 -37.04 -11.68
CA MET A 13 -11.49 -35.92 -10.73
C MET A 13 -10.07 -35.32 -10.69
N PRO A 14 -9.90 -33.99 -10.83
CA PRO A 14 -8.59 -33.38 -10.65
C PRO A 14 -8.12 -33.65 -9.21
N ALA A 15 -6.86 -34.04 -9.06
CA ALA A 15 -6.22 -34.18 -7.75
C ALA A 15 -6.42 -32.87 -6.96
N PRO A 16 -6.56 -32.90 -5.62
CA PRO A 16 -6.77 -31.71 -4.83
C PRO A 16 -5.51 -30.82 -4.88
N GLY A 17 -5.46 -29.95 -5.90
CA GLY A 17 -4.40 -28.98 -6.13
C GLY A 17 -4.44 -27.84 -5.11
N ASP A 18 -3.48 -26.92 -5.25
CA ASP A 18 -3.13 -25.82 -4.33
C ASP A 18 -4.33 -25.05 -3.72
N THR A 19 -5.48 -25.00 -4.41
CA THR A 19 -6.75 -24.46 -3.90
C THR A 19 -7.29 -25.16 -2.64
N TRP A 20 -6.98 -26.44 -2.42
CA TRP A 20 -7.34 -27.15 -1.18
C TRP A 20 -6.48 -26.67 0.00
N LEU A 21 -5.17 -26.54 -0.20
CA LEU A 21 -4.25 -26.05 0.83
C LEU A 21 -4.60 -24.62 1.27
N ILE A 22 -4.91 -23.75 0.32
CA ILE A 22 -5.36 -22.38 0.60
C ILE A 22 -6.62 -22.39 1.47
N ARG A 23 -7.61 -23.23 1.14
CA ARG A 23 -8.82 -23.38 1.96
C ARG A 23 -8.53 -23.90 3.37
N CYS A 24 -7.54 -24.78 3.54
CA CYS A 24 -7.10 -25.21 4.86
C CYS A 24 -6.44 -24.07 5.65
N CYS A 25 -5.63 -23.22 5.00
CA CYS A 25 -5.07 -22.02 5.60
C CYS A 25 -6.18 -21.05 6.05
N GLU A 26 -7.16 -20.78 5.18
CA GLU A 26 -8.28 -19.85 5.44
C GLU A 26 -9.21 -20.34 6.56
N ARG A 27 -9.30 -21.65 6.77
CA ARG A 27 -10.05 -22.23 7.89
C ARG A 27 -9.25 -22.28 9.19
N GLY A 28 -7.97 -21.90 9.16
CA GLY A 28 -7.08 -21.96 10.32
C GLY A 28 -6.72 -23.39 10.74
N TRP A 29 -6.74 -24.35 9.81
CA TRP A 29 -6.40 -25.75 10.08
C TRP A 29 -4.90 -26.03 10.06
N LEU A 30 -4.12 -25.13 9.45
CA LEU A 30 -2.67 -25.24 9.38
C LEU A 30 -2.02 -24.28 10.40
N PRO A 31 -0.93 -24.69 11.07
CA PRO A 31 -0.22 -23.83 12.01
C PRO A 31 0.56 -22.73 11.27
N ASP A 32 0.65 -21.54 11.88
CA ASP A 32 1.30 -20.36 11.29
C ASP A 32 2.72 -20.62 10.74
N PRO A 33 3.62 -21.38 11.40
CA PRO A 33 4.94 -21.69 10.84
C PRO A 33 4.90 -22.42 9.49
N LEU A 34 3.90 -23.29 9.29
CA LEU A 34 3.73 -24.03 8.03
C LEU A 34 3.20 -23.11 6.93
N ILE A 35 2.22 -22.25 7.26
CA ILE A 35 1.69 -21.24 6.34
C ILE A 35 2.82 -20.32 5.87
N ARG A 36 3.64 -19.82 6.80
CA ARG A 36 4.79 -18.95 6.52
C ARG A 36 5.87 -19.65 5.70
N ALA A 37 6.12 -20.94 5.92
CA ALA A 37 7.04 -21.72 5.09
C ALA A 37 6.56 -21.84 3.62
N GLY A 38 5.25 -22.00 3.42
CA GLY A 38 4.62 -21.94 2.10
C GLY A 38 4.82 -20.58 1.44
N MET A 39 4.53 -19.49 2.16
CA MET A 39 4.74 -18.12 1.69
C MET A 39 6.18 -17.88 1.24
N ARG A 40 7.19 -18.25 2.03
CA ARG A 40 8.61 -18.13 1.64
C ARG A 40 8.98 -18.92 0.38
N THR A 41 8.30 -20.05 0.14
CA THR A 41 8.50 -20.84 -1.07
C THR A 41 7.94 -20.11 -2.29
N LEU A 42 6.74 -19.55 -2.19
CA LEU A 42 6.13 -18.73 -3.25
C LEU A 42 6.96 -17.48 -3.56
N LEU A 43 7.52 -16.81 -2.53
CA LEU A 43 8.40 -15.66 -2.72
C LEU A 43 9.68 -16.04 -3.48
N ARG A 44 10.30 -17.17 -3.14
CA ARG A 44 11.48 -17.68 -3.87
C ARG A 44 11.15 -17.94 -5.34
N GLN A 45 9.97 -18.50 -5.61
CA GLN A 45 9.51 -18.76 -6.96
C GLN A 45 9.30 -17.45 -7.72
N ARG A 46 8.63 -16.46 -7.10
CA ARG A 46 8.41 -15.13 -7.69
C ARG A 46 9.72 -14.46 -8.13
N LEU A 47 10.78 -14.51 -7.31
CA LEU A 47 12.08 -13.94 -7.68
C LEU A 47 12.68 -14.59 -8.94
N ARG A 48 12.44 -15.88 -9.16
CA ARG A 48 12.89 -16.58 -10.38
C ARG A 48 12.03 -16.22 -11.58
N ASP A 49 10.71 -16.19 -11.39
CA ASP A 49 9.74 -15.89 -12.44
C ASP A 49 9.93 -14.48 -12.98
N GLU A 50 10.22 -13.53 -12.09
CA GLU A 50 10.50 -12.12 -12.42
C GLU A 50 11.98 -11.88 -12.77
N HIS A 51 12.73 -12.95 -13.09
CA HIS A 51 14.06 -12.92 -13.67
C HIS A 51 15.14 -12.21 -12.83
N LEU A 52 15.08 -12.30 -11.50
CA LEU A 52 16.06 -11.64 -10.61
C LEU A 52 17.52 -11.87 -11.02
N PHE A 53 17.83 -13.13 -11.37
CA PHE A 53 19.19 -13.59 -11.67
C PHE A 53 19.59 -13.50 -13.15
N ASP A 54 18.74 -12.93 -14.01
CA ASP A 54 18.99 -12.72 -15.45
C ASP A 54 18.88 -11.23 -15.78
N GLY A 55 20.02 -10.56 -15.93
CA GLY A 55 20.08 -9.11 -16.11
C GLY A 55 19.47 -8.62 -17.42
N GLU A 56 19.58 -9.40 -18.50
CA GLU A 56 19.03 -9.04 -19.81
C GLU A 56 17.52 -9.16 -19.80
N ARG A 57 16.99 -10.30 -19.33
CA ARG A 57 15.54 -10.51 -19.24
C ARG A 57 14.88 -9.57 -18.25
N ARG A 58 15.52 -9.30 -17.11
CA ARG A 58 15.05 -8.32 -16.13
C ARG A 58 14.94 -6.91 -16.73
N THR A 59 15.97 -6.47 -17.44
CA THR A 59 15.94 -5.15 -18.11
C THR A 59 14.83 -5.08 -19.15
N ALA A 60 14.70 -6.10 -20.00
CA ALA A 60 13.65 -6.16 -21.00
C ALA A 60 12.24 -6.19 -20.37
N ALA A 61 12.04 -6.89 -19.25
CA ALA A 61 10.79 -6.90 -18.52
C ALA A 61 10.47 -5.53 -17.91
N PHE A 62 11.46 -4.87 -17.32
CA PHE A 62 11.31 -3.53 -16.75
C PHE A 62 10.94 -2.50 -17.83
N ASP A 63 11.60 -2.51 -18.99
CA ASP A 63 11.28 -1.58 -20.07
C ASP A 63 9.88 -1.82 -20.66
N ARG A 64 9.45 -3.09 -20.78
CA ARG A 64 8.06 -3.41 -21.16
C ARG A 64 7.05 -2.85 -20.16
N LEU A 65 7.28 -3.05 -18.87
CA LEU A 65 6.42 -2.50 -17.82
C LEU A 65 6.37 -0.97 -17.89
N VAL A 66 7.50 -0.29 -18.08
CA VAL A 66 7.52 1.18 -18.22
C VAL A 66 6.70 1.63 -19.43
N HIS A 67 6.76 0.91 -20.55
CA HIS A 67 5.93 1.21 -21.72
C HIS A 67 4.43 1.01 -21.43
N GLU A 68 4.06 -0.11 -20.80
CA GLU A 68 2.68 -0.41 -20.39
C GLU A 68 2.12 0.65 -19.41
N LEU A 69 2.91 1.06 -18.41
CA LEU A 69 2.54 2.09 -17.45
C LEU A 69 2.30 3.45 -18.13
N ASN A 70 3.15 3.83 -19.11
CA ASN A 70 2.97 5.06 -19.88
C ASN A 70 1.71 5.04 -20.77
N ALA A 71 1.33 3.87 -21.27
CA ALA A 71 0.14 3.69 -22.10
C ALA A 71 -1.16 3.54 -21.28
N SER A 72 -1.04 3.28 -19.97
CA SER A 72 -2.18 3.08 -19.07
C SER A 72 -2.85 4.41 -18.67
N PRO A 73 -4.09 4.40 -18.15
CA PRO A 73 -4.63 5.53 -17.39
C PRO A 73 -3.89 5.73 -16.05
N ILE A 74 -4.14 6.84 -15.34
CA ILE A 74 -3.51 7.11 -14.03
C ILE A 74 -3.76 5.97 -13.02
N ALA A 75 -4.97 5.40 -13.01
CA ALA A 75 -5.30 4.23 -12.21
C ALA A 75 -6.28 3.32 -12.97
N ILE A 76 -6.24 2.03 -12.68
CA ILE A 76 -7.15 1.01 -13.21
C ILE A 76 -7.94 0.46 -12.01
N ASP A 77 -9.22 0.12 -12.21
CA ASP A 77 -10.05 -0.54 -11.20
C ASP A 77 -10.19 0.20 -9.85
N THR A 78 -10.25 1.54 -9.87
CA THR A 78 -10.35 2.38 -8.66
C THR A 78 -11.53 1.98 -7.76
N HIS A 79 -12.64 1.51 -8.33
CA HIS A 79 -13.81 1.07 -7.57
C HIS A 79 -13.61 -0.30 -6.92
N ALA A 80 -12.97 -1.26 -7.61
CA ALA A 80 -12.78 -2.62 -7.09
C ALA A 80 -11.70 -2.68 -6.00
N ALA A 81 -10.62 -1.90 -6.14
CA ALA A 81 -9.60 -1.75 -5.10
C ALA A 81 -10.18 -1.17 -3.79
N ASN A 82 -11.12 -0.21 -3.91
CA ASN A 82 -11.82 0.35 -2.76
C ASN A 82 -12.75 -0.65 -2.07
N THR A 83 -13.48 -1.44 -2.85
CA THR A 83 -14.38 -2.50 -2.37
C THR A 83 -13.61 -3.63 -1.67
N GLN A 84 -12.43 -4.02 -2.14
CA GLN A 84 -11.70 -5.18 -1.58
C GLN A 84 -10.95 -4.88 -0.26
N HIS A 85 -10.43 -3.67 -0.07
CA HIS A 85 -9.55 -3.35 1.06
C HIS A 85 -10.13 -2.40 2.11
N TYR A 86 -11.11 -1.57 1.75
CA TYR A 86 -11.63 -0.50 2.62
C TYR A 86 -13.12 -0.68 2.98
N GLU A 87 -13.71 -1.86 2.74
CA GLU A 87 -15.07 -2.22 3.20
C GLU A 87 -15.15 -2.42 4.73
N VAL A 88 -14.03 -2.61 5.42
CA VAL A 88 -14.00 -2.71 6.88
C VAL A 88 -14.10 -1.31 7.52
N PRO A 89 -15.01 -1.10 8.50
CA PRO A 89 -15.16 0.19 9.17
C PRO A 89 -13.88 0.66 9.87
N GLY A 90 -13.73 1.97 10.08
CA GLY A 90 -12.59 2.56 10.82
C GLY A 90 -12.33 1.90 12.19
N ALA A 91 -13.40 1.48 12.87
CA ALA A 91 -13.34 0.75 14.14
C ALA A 91 -12.51 -0.55 14.08
N PHE A 92 -12.43 -1.20 12.91
CA PHE A 92 -11.54 -2.35 12.72
C PHE A 92 -10.07 -1.95 12.85
N PHE A 93 -9.66 -0.87 12.17
CA PHE A 93 -8.30 -0.36 12.21
C PHE A 93 -7.95 0.17 13.60
N GLU A 94 -8.87 0.89 14.25
CA GLU A 94 -8.71 1.34 15.64
C GLU A 94 -8.54 0.19 16.64
N ALA A 95 -9.10 -0.99 16.36
CA ALA A 95 -9.03 -2.11 17.28
C ALA A 95 -7.62 -2.73 17.40
N HIS A 96 -6.75 -2.59 16.39
CA HIS A 96 -5.48 -3.33 16.35
C HIS A 96 -4.27 -2.57 15.76
N LEU A 97 -4.45 -1.48 15.03
CA LEU A 97 -3.31 -0.64 14.62
C LEU A 97 -2.75 0.14 15.83
N GLY A 98 -1.62 0.81 15.63
CA GLY A 98 -1.04 1.67 16.65
C GLY A 98 -1.82 2.97 16.85
N PRO A 99 -1.45 3.79 17.85
CA PRO A 99 -2.18 5.01 18.21
C PRO A 99 -2.29 6.04 17.09
N ARG A 100 -1.37 6.02 16.12
CA ARG A 100 -1.41 6.91 14.95
C ARG A 100 -2.27 6.34 13.81
N LEU A 101 -2.83 5.13 13.96
CA LEU A 101 -3.59 4.43 12.92
C LEU A 101 -2.83 4.36 11.60
N LYS A 102 -1.51 4.18 11.69
CA LYS A 102 -0.65 4.17 10.52
C LYS A 102 -0.76 2.82 9.85
N TYR A 103 -1.49 2.77 8.74
CA TYR A 103 -1.62 1.56 7.92
C TYR A 103 -0.58 1.56 6.79
N SER A 104 0.70 1.62 7.17
CA SER A 104 1.89 1.59 6.31
C SER A 104 3.14 1.33 7.16
N CYS A 105 4.29 1.01 6.57
CA CYS A 105 5.52 0.61 7.27
C CYS A 105 5.95 1.56 8.42
N GLY A 106 6.20 1.05 9.63
CA GLY A 106 6.81 1.81 10.74
C GLY A 106 8.35 1.86 10.63
N TYR A 107 9.01 2.67 11.46
CA TYR A 107 10.47 2.82 11.43
C TYR A 107 11.10 2.36 12.75
N TYR A 108 12.12 1.51 12.67
CA TYR A 108 12.73 0.83 13.82
C TYR A 108 14.25 1.08 13.85
N PRO A 109 14.71 2.31 14.16
CA PRO A 109 16.13 2.65 14.14
C PRO A 109 16.99 1.81 15.10
N HIS A 110 16.44 1.38 16.24
CA HIS A 110 17.11 0.56 17.24
C HIS A 110 16.65 -0.91 17.21
N GLY A 111 15.51 -1.20 16.58
CA GLY A 111 14.99 -2.56 16.40
C GLY A 111 14.22 -3.11 17.60
N ASN A 112 14.03 -2.30 18.65
CA ASN A 112 13.32 -2.65 19.89
C ASN A 112 12.12 -1.71 20.17
N GLU A 113 11.76 -0.85 19.21
CA GLU A 113 10.62 0.03 19.32
C GLU A 113 9.31 -0.75 19.40
N THR A 114 8.42 -0.30 20.29
CA THR A 114 7.00 -0.66 20.25
C THR A 114 6.36 -0.17 18.94
N LEU A 115 5.20 -0.71 18.57
CA LEU A 115 4.46 -0.25 17.39
C LEU A 115 4.19 1.26 17.43
N ALA A 116 3.78 1.80 18.58
CA ALA A 116 3.53 3.23 18.74
C ALA A 116 4.78 4.09 18.48
N GLN A 117 5.92 3.69 19.06
CA GLN A 117 7.19 4.37 18.83
C GLN A 117 7.61 4.29 17.37
N ALA A 118 7.40 3.16 16.71
CA ALA A 118 7.75 2.98 15.30
C ALA A 118 6.87 3.79 14.34
N GLU A 119 5.59 4.01 14.68
CA GLU A 119 4.71 4.92 13.94
C GLU A 119 5.21 6.36 14.03
N ASP A 120 5.45 6.86 15.26
CA ASP A 120 5.95 8.22 15.48
C ASP A 120 7.34 8.44 14.87
N ALA A 121 8.23 7.44 14.93
CA ALA A 121 9.55 7.51 14.33
C ALA A 121 9.47 7.64 12.80
N MET A 122 8.57 6.90 12.14
CA MET A 122 8.40 7.01 10.70
C MET A 122 7.78 8.35 10.30
N LEU A 123 6.78 8.85 11.03
CA LEU A 123 6.16 10.15 10.76
C LEU A 123 7.19 11.29 10.93
N SER A 124 8.04 11.20 11.95
CA SER A 124 9.16 12.13 12.16
C SER A 124 10.19 12.05 11.03
N LEU A 125 10.49 10.85 10.54
CA LEU A 125 11.39 10.64 9.40
C LEU A 125 10.82 11.25 8.10
N TYR A 126 9.50 11.18 7.88
CA TYR A 126 8.87 11.88 6.77
C TYR A 126 9.06 13.39 6.90
N ALA A 127 8.87 13.93 8.10
CA ALA A 127 9.04 15.35 8.34
C ALA A 127 10.46 15.84 8.04
N GLU A 128 11.47 15.08 8.48
CA GLU A 128 12.88 15.33 8.18
C GLU A 128 13.14 15.26 6.67
N ARG A 129 12.79 14.15 6.01
CA ARG A 129 13.12 13.90 4.60
C ARG A 129 12.36 14.81 3.66
N ALA A 130 11.12 15.16 3.97
CA ALA A 130 10.33 16.11 3.18
C ALA A 130 10.68 17.57 3.49
N GLY A 131 11.50 17.86 4.51
CA GLY A 131 11.84 19.22 4.91
C GLY A 131 10.59 20.01 5.32
N LEU A 132 9.79 19.41 6.21
CA LEU A 132 8.56 20.02 6.73
C LEU A 132 8.88 21.08 7.77
N ALA A 133 8.18 22.19 7.68
CA ALA A 133 8.28 23.32 8.59
C ALA A 133 6.89 23.86 8.92
N ASP A 134 6.78 24.47 10.09
CA ASP A 134 5.54 25.14 10.47
C ASP A 134 5.26 26.33 9.55
N GLY A 135 3.98 26.65 9.33
CA GLY A 135 3.54 27.69 8.39
C GLY A 135 3.40 27.23 6.92
N GLN A 136 3.84 26.02 6.57
CA GLN A 136 3.68 25.48 5.22
C GLN A 136 2.24 25.07 4.90
N ARG A 137 1.87 25.09 3.62
CA ARG A 137 0.68 24.40 3.09
C ARG A 137 1.09 23.02 2.60
N ILE A 138 0.53 21.99 3.23
CA ILE A 138 0.95 20.59 3.06
C ILE A 138 -0.21 19.74 2.57
N LEU A 139 0.00 18.99 1.48
CA LEU A 139 -0.94 18.01 0.95
C LEU A 139 -0.52 16.58 1.36
N ASP A 140 -1.43 15.87 2.03
CA ASP A 140 -1.36 14.42 2.27
C ASP A 140 -2.22 13.71 1.19
N LEU A 141 -1.55 13.23 0.13
CA LEU A 141 -2.15 12.63 -1.05
C LEU A 141 -2.37 11.13 -0.85
N GLY A 142 -3.62 10.75 -0.60
CA GLY A 142 -3.99 9.39 -0.19
C GLY A 142 -3.97 9.24 1.33
N CYS A 143 -4.66 10.13 2.05
CA CYS A 143 -4.48 10.29 3.50
C CYS A 143 -4.99 9.14 4.39
N GLY A 144 -5.66 8.13 3.81
CA GLY A 144 -6.13 6.94 4.51
C GLY A 144 -6.99 7.28 5.73
N TRP A 145 -6.64 6.75 6.91
CA TRP A 145 -7.30 7.05 8.19
C TRP A 145 -6.77 8.32 8.90
N GLY A 146 -6.00 9.15 8.17
CA GLY A 146 -5.50 10.43 8.63
C GLY A 146 -4.28 10.34 9.54
N SER A 147 -3.52 9.25 9.50
CA SER A 147 -2.32 9.07 10.32
C SER A 147 -1.34 10.23 10.17
N LEU A 148 -0.94 10.52 8.92
CA LEU A 148 -0.06 11.64 8.61
C LEU A 148 -0.77 12.98 8.78
N SER A 149 -1.95 13.15 8.16
CA SER A 149 -2.76 14.38 8.26
C SER A 149 -2.95 14.91 9.70
N LEU A 150 -3.37 14.04 10.63
CA LEU A 150 -3.60 14.42 12.03
C LEU A 150 -2.29 14.70 12.77
N TRP A 151 -1.23 13.93 12.49
CA TRP A 151 0.09 14.14 13.08
C TRP A 151 0.69 15.48 12.62
N LEU A 152 0.56 15.83 11.34
CA LEU A 152 1.01 17.11 10.80
C LEU A 152 0.26 18.28 11.46
N ALA A 153 -1.06 18.17 11.55
CA ALA A 153 -1.90 19.22 12.14
C ALA A 153 -1.56 19.48 13.61
N GLU A 154 -1.28 18.42 14.36
CA GLU A 154 -0.81 18.49 15.76
C GLU A 154 0.61 19.07 15.87
N ARG A 155 1.53 18.66 14.98
CA ARG A 155 2.95 19.00 15.06
C ARG A 155 3.28 20.41 14.57
N TYR A 156 2.45 20.96 13.69
CA TYR A 156 2.66 22.23 12.97
C TYR A 156 1.38 23.09 13.04
N PRO A 157 1.13 23.79 14.16
CA PRO A 157 -0.13 24.51 14.41
C PRO A 157 -0.37 25.68 13.45
N HIS A 158 0.67 26.23 12.82
CA HIS A 158 0.56 27.31 11.84
C HIS A 158 0.54 26.83 10.38
N ALA A 159 0.84 25.55 10.13
CA ALA A 159 0.71 24.94 8.82
C ALA A 159 -0.77 24.79 8.41
N ARG A 160 -1.02 24.69 7.10
CA ARG A 160 -2.34 24.39 6.54
C ARG A 160 -2.32 23.01 5.93
N ILE A 161 -2.96 22.04 6.58
CA ILE A 161 -2.94 20.65 6.15
C ILE A 161 -4.18 20.34 5.32
N VAL A 162 -3.96 19.75 4.15
CA VAL A 162 -5.03 19.25 3.27
C VAL A 162 -4.80 17.76 3.07
N GLY A 163 -5.78 16.93 3.39
CA GLY A 163 -5.77 15.50 3.05
C GLY A 163 -6.68 15.22 1.86
N LEU A 164 -6.22 14.47 0.86
CA LEU A 164 -7.06 13.94 -0.22
C LEU A 164 -7.32 12.45 0.01
N SER A 165 -8.57 12.08 0.17
CA SER A 165 -9.03 10.68 0.26
C SER A 165 -10.08 10.39 -0.79
N ASN A 166 -10.15 9.16 -1.28
CA ASN A 166 -11.20 8.71 -2.19
C ASN A 166 -12.45 8.18 -1.47
N ALA A 167 -12.45 8.10 -0.14
CA ALA A 167 -13.52 7.47 0.65
C ALA A 167 -14.19 8.46 1.62
N HIS A 168 -15.51 8.58 1.53
CA HIS A 168 -16.31 9.44 2.42
C HIS A 168 -16.19 9.04 3.90
N GLY A 169 -16.09 7.74 4.20
CA GLY A 169 -15.94 7.25 5.59
C GLY A 169 -14.65 7.72 6.26
N GLN A 170 -13.55 7.80 5.51
CA GLN A 170 -12.26 8.28 6.01
C GLN A 170 -12.31 9.76 6.36
N ARG A 171 -12.91 10.60 5.50
CA ARG A 171 -13.08 12.03 5.77
C ARG A 171 -13.78 12.27 7.11
N ASN A 172 -14.97 11.68 7.30
CA ASN A 172 -15.75 11.89 8.52
C ASN A 172 -14.98 11.45 9.77
N PHE A 173 -14.29 10.31 9.68
CA PHE A 173 -13.46 9.79 10.77
C PHE A 173 -12.35 10.78 11.16
N ILE A 174 -11.61 11.29 10.17
CA ILE A 174 -10.49 12.20 10.40
C ILE A 174 -10.97 13.52 10.98
N GLU A 175 -12.04 14.11 10.42
CA GLU A 175 -12.61 15.37 10.91
C GLU A 175 -13.13 15.24 12.36
N GLN A 176 -13.72 14.11 12.73
CA GLN A 176 -14.11 13.83 14.12
C GLN A 176 -12.90 13.70 15.05
N CYS A 177 -11.83 13.04 14.60
CA CYS A 177 -10.59 12.96 15.36
C CYS A 177 -9.93 14.34 15.54
N ALA A 178 -9.93 15.16 14.50
CA ALA A 178 -9.41 16.53 14.54
C ALA A 178 -10.21 17.40 15.52
N ALA A 179 -11.54 17.36 15.45
CA ALA A 179 -12.42 18.08 16.36
C ALA A 179 -12.20 17.69 17.83
N ARG A 180 -12.07 16.39 18.12
CA ARG A 180 -11.79 15.88 19.47
C ARG A 180 -10.45 16.36 20.03
N ARG A 181 -9.47 16.59 19.16
CA ARG A 181 -8.12 17.07 19.50
C ARG A 181 -8.00 18.60 19.43
N GLY A 182 -9.06 19.32 19.06
CA GLY A 182 -9.02 20.78 18.89
C GLY A 182 -8.17 21.25 17.69
N LEU A 183 -7.95 20.40 16.69
CA LEU A 183 -7.14 20.73 15.51
C LEU A 183 -8.00 21.50 14.50
N THR A 184 -7.64 22.76 14.24
CA THR A 184 -8.40 23.68 13.36
C THR A 184 -7.73 23.96 12.02
N ASN A 185 -6.52 23.43 11.83
CA ASN A 185 -5.66 23.67 10.67
C ASN A 185 -5.66 22.53 9.64
N LEU A 186 -6.63 21.61 9.73
CA LEU A 186 -6.78 20.44 8.86
C LEU A 186 -8.11 20.49 8.07
N ARG A 187 -8.03 20.26 6.76
CA ARG A 187 -9.19 20.05 5.86
C ARG A 187 -9.03 18.73 5.12
N ILE A 188 -10.08 17.92 5.07
CA ILE A 188 -10.10 16.71 4.23
C ILE A 188 -10.98 16.93 3.01
N VAL A 189 -10.44 16.62 1.85
CA VAL A 189 -11.13 16.64 0.56
C VAL A 189 -11.40 15.21 0.13
N THR A 190 -12.62 14.95 -0.33
CA THR A 190 -13.00 13.66 -0.90
C THR A 190 -12.98 13.75 -2.41
N GLY A 191 -12.15 12.94 -3.07
CA GLY A 191 -12.03 12.92 -4.53
C GLY A 191 -11.16 11.79 -5.04
N ASN A 192 -11.48 11.27 -6.22
CA ASN A 192 -10.61 10.34 -6.94
C ASN A 192 -9.46 11.12 -7.58
N VAL A 193 -8.22 10.81 -7.25
CA VAL A 193 -7.02 11.49 -7.80
C VAL A 193 -6.98 11.53 -9.33
N VAL A 194 -7.59 10.54 -10.00
CA VAL A 194 -7.66 10.48 -11.47
C VAL A 194 -8.44 11.67 -12.02
N ASP A 195 -9.57 12.00 -11.40
CA ASP A 195 -10.55 12.97 -11.90
C ASP A 195 -10.47 14.31 -11.16
N PHE A 196 -9.98 14.29 -9.93
CA PHE A 196 -9.89 15.45 -9.06
C PHE A 196 -8.82 16.42 -9.55
N ASP A 197 -9.15 17.71 -9.48
CA ASP A 197 -8.21 18.82 -9.61
C ASP A 197 -8.57 19.91 -8.58
N PHE A 198 -7.57 20.64 -8.10
CA PHE A 198 -7.78 21.75 -7.18
C PHE A 198 -8.19 23.00 -7.98
N ALA A 199 -9.18 23.74 -7.49
CA ALA A 199 -9.57 25.00 -8.11
C ALA A 199 -8.40 26.01 -8.08
N PRO A 200 -8.36 26.98 -9.01
CA PRO A 200 -7.42 28.10 -8.93
C PRO A 200 -7.50 28.78 -7.55
N GLY A 201 -6.38 28.84 -6.83
CA GLY A 201 -6.30 29.37 -5.45
C GLY A 201 -6.42 28.32 -4.33
N GLU A 202 -6.82 27.08 -4.64
CA GLU A 202 -6.73 25.96 -3.70
C GLU A 202 -5.45 25.12 -3.88
N ALA A 203 -4.80 25.23 -5.04
CA ALA A 203 -3.46 24.71 -5.30
C ALA A 203 -2.35 25.57 -4.63
N GLY A 204 -1.08 25.25 -4.87
CA GLY A 204 0.07 25.94 -4.27
C GLY A 204 0.51 25.27 -2.98
N PHE A 205 0.93 24.01 -3.06
CA PHE A 205 1.48 23.30 -1.92
C PHE A 205 2.99 23.48 -1.83
N ASP A 206 3.48 23.84 -0.64
CA ASP A 206 4.92 23.84 -0.34
C ASP A 206 5.45 22.40 -0.31
N ARG A 207 4.61 21.48 0.19
CA ARG A 207 4.93 20.07 0.34
C ARG A 207 3.75 19.21 -0.05
N VAL A 208 4.01 18.21 -0.88
CA VAL A 208 3.08 17.11 -1.15
C VAL A 208 3.72 15.84 -0.63
N LEU A 209 2.98 15.06 0.15
CA LEU A 209 3.41 13.76 0.67
C LEU A 209 2.44 12.71 0.18
N SER A 210 2.95 11.58 -0.27
CA SER A 210 2.14 10.42 -0.62
C SER A 210 2.75 9.17 -0.01
N ILE A 211 1.97 8.46 0.80
CA ILE A 211 2.42 7.31 1.58
C ILE A 211 1.65 6.06 1.13
N GLU A 212 2.34 5.12 0.48
CA GLU A 212 1.81 3.84 -0.01
C GLU A 212 0.53 3.97 -0.87
N MET A 213 0.48 5.01 -1.71
CA MET A 213 -0.64 5.25 -2.65
C MET A 213 -0.25 5.01 -4.12
N PHE A 214 1.03 5.17 -4.47
CA PHE A 214 1.54 5.02 -5.84
C PHE A 214 1.48 3.57 -6.34
N GLU A 215 1.47 2.59 -5.45
CA GLU A 215 1.38 1.16 -5.75
C GLU A 215 0.04 0.78 -6.38
N HIS A 216 -1.00 1.61 -6.17
CA HIS A 216 -2.31 1.48 -6.79
C HIS A 216 -2.41 2.23 -8.13
N MET A 217 -1.40 3.02 -8.50
CA MET A 217 -1.39 3.83 -9.70
C MET A 217 -0.70 3.10 -10.85
N LYS A 218 -0.82 3.64 -12.06
CA LYS A 218 -0.30 3.08 -13.31
C LYS A 218 0.48 4.12 -14.09
N ASN A 219 -0.20 5.15 -14.60
CA ASN A 219 0.49 6.21 -15.33
C ASN A 219 1.18 7.22 -14.40
N TYR A 220 2.38 6.87 -13.95
CA TYR A 220 3.19 7.73 -13.07
C TYR A 220 3.57 9.06 -13.71
N GLY A 221 3.82 9.09 -15.02
CA GLY A 221 4.13 10.33 -15.74
C GLY A 221 3.00 11.35 -15.64
N GLN A 222 1.77 10.94 -16.01
CA GLN A 222 0.60 11.81 -15.91
C GLN A 222 0.26 12.19 -14.46
N LEU A 223 0.42 11.26 -13.52
CA LEU A 223 0.20 11.54 -12.10
C LEU A 223 1.19 12.57 -11.56
N LEU A 224 2.48 12.40 -11.83
CA LEU A 224 3.53 13.33 -11.40
C LEU A 224 3.37 14.70 -12.06
N ALA A 225 2.99 14.74 -13.35
CA ALA A 225 2.63 15.99 -14.03
C ALA A 225 1.46 16.71 -13.34
N LYS A 226 0.43 15.97 -12.93
CA LYS A 226 -0.71 16.50 -12.18
C LYS A 226 -0.27 17.05 -10.82
N ILE A 227 0.50 16.28 -10.05
CA ILE A 227 1.01 16.72 -8.74
C ILE A 227 1.90 17.96 -8.88
N ALA A 228 2.75 18.03 -9.90
CA ALA A 228 3.61 19.19 -10.17
C ALA A 228 2.80 20.48 -10.37
N ARG A 229 1.62 20.42 -11.00
CA ARG A 229 0.72 21.58 -11.13
C ARG A 229 0.11 22.04 -9.82
N TRP A 230 -0.02 21.16 -8.83
CA TRP A 230 -0.54 21.50 -7.51
C TRP A 230 0.51 22.16 -6.61
N MET A 231 1.80 22.00 -6.92
CA MET A 231 2.90 22.53 -6.11
C MET A 231 3.24 23.99 -6.44
N HIS A 232 3.71 24.72 -5.43
CA HIS A 232 4.48 25.95 -5.63
C HIS A 232 5.76 25.67 -6.45
N ASP A 233 6.38 26.73 -6.98
CA ASP A 233 7.56 26.59 -7.84
C ASP A 233 8.78 26.03 -7.10
N ASP A 234 8.90 26.31 -5.79
CA ASP A 234 9.86 25.73 -4.87
C ASP A 234 9.28 24.56 -4.05
N GLY A 235 8.08 24.09 -4.40
CA GLY A 235 7.39 22.99 -3.77
C GLY A 235 8.11 21.66 -3.98
N LYS A 236 7.98 20.76 -3.01
CA LYS A 236 8.58 19.42 -3.05
C LYS A 236 7.53 18.32 -2.89
N LEU A 237 7.74 17.23 -3.62
CA LEU A 237 6.97 16.00 -3.49
C LEU A 237 7.83 14.95 -2.77
N PHE A 238 7.34 14.45 -1.64
CA PHE A 238 7.88 13.28 -0.97
C PHE A 238 6.99 12.07 -1.21
N VAL A 239 7.58 10.97 -1.66
CA VAL A 239 6.87 9.72 -1.94
C VAL A 239 7.48 8.60 -1.12
N HIS A 240 6.64 7.90 -0.36
CA HIS A 240 6.96 6.63 0.27
C HIS A 240 6.23 5.52 -0.48
N VAL A 241 6.99 4.53 -0.98
CA VAL A 241 6.42 3.30 -1.54
C VAL A 241 7.11 2.07 -0.99
N PHE A 242 6.38 0.99 -0.80
CA PHE A 242 7.01 -0.31 -0.73
C PHE A 242 7.52 -0.72 -2.11
N ALA A 243 8.66 -1.42 -2.18
CA ALA A 243 9.29 -1.77 -3.43
C ALA A 243 10.15 -3.04 -3.31
N HIS A 244 10.43 -3.68 -4.44
CA HIS A 244 11.60 -4.55 -4.56
C HIS A 244 12.84 -3.69 -4.88
N LYS A 245 14.01 -4.07 -4.38
CA LYS A 245 15.27 -3.33 -4.68
C LYS A 245 15.63 -3.19 -6.16
N LEU A 246 15.07 -4.02 -7.05
CA LEU A 246 15.49 -4.15 -8.46
C LEU A 246 14.31 -4.45 -9.39
N LEU A 247 13.41 -5.34 -8.98
CA LEU A 247 12.31 -5.83 -9.80
C LEU A 247 11.11 -4.87 -9.76
N ALA A 248 10.40 -4.76 -10.86
CA ALA A 248 9.09 -4.12 -10.90
C ALA A 248 8.15 -5.02 -11.71
N TYR A 249 6.92 -5.23 -11.22
CA TYR A 249 5.93 -6.09 -11.86
C TYR A 249 4.52 -5.77 -11.36
N HIS A 250 3.50 -6.12 -12.15
CA HIS A 250 2.11 -6.02 -11.71
C HIS A 250 1.73 -7.14 -10.74
N PHE A 251 0.87 -6.83 -9.78
CA PHE A 251 0.14 -7.83 -9.00
C PHE A 251 -1.00 -8.38 -9.86
N ALA A 252 -0.66 -9.30 -10.77
CA ALA A 252 -1.64 -9.95 -11.64
C ALA A 252 -2.13 -11.26 -11.01
N VAL A 253 -3.44 -11.51 -11.10
CA VAL A 253 -4.01 -12.84 -10.85
C VAL A 253 -3.77 -13.68 -12.10
N ARG A 254 -2.71 -14.49 -12.10
CA ARG A 254 -2.36 -15.41 -13.20
C ARG A 254 -3.12 -16.73 -13.06
N ASP A 255 -3.31 -17.19 -11.82
CA ASP A 255 -4.09 -18.40 -11.52
C ASP A 255 -4.75 -18.35 -10.12
N ASP A 256 -5.40 -19.46 -9.72
CA ASP A 256 -6.10 -19.59 -8.44
C ASP A 256 -5.18 -19.56 -7.20
N THR A 257 -3.86 -19.61 -7.39
CA THR A 257 -2.86 -19.57 -6.31
C THR A 257 -2.39 -18.15 -5.98
N ASP A 258 -2.70 -17.16 -6.81
CA ASP A 258 -2.42 -15.72 -6.58
C ASP A 258 -3.41 -15.11 -5.57
N TRP A 259 -3.60 -15.79 -4.44
CA TRP A 259 -4.55 -15.46 -3.37
C TRP A 259 -4.38 -14.02 -2.86
N MET A 260 -3.14 -13.57 -2.69
CA MET A 260 -2.86 -12.21 -2.20
C MET A 260 -3.26 -11.14 -3.22
N SER A 261 -3.01 -11.37 -4.51
CA SER A 261 -3.44 -10.46 -5.57
C SER A 261 -4.96 -10.46 -5.70
N ARG A 262 -5.62 -11.61 -5.57
CA ARG A 262 -7.09 -11.72 -5.66
C ARG A 262 -7.83 -11.02 -4.51
N HIS A 263 -7.31 -11.11 -3.29
CA HIS A 263 -8.03 -10.62 -2.10
C HIS A 263 -7.58 -9.24 -1.62
N PHE A 264 -6.37 -8.82 -1.97
CA PHE A 264 -5.77 -7.62 -1.40
C PHE A 264 -5.16 -6.72 -2.51
N PHE A 265 -4.36 -7.23 -3.45
CA PHE A 265 -3.64 -6.36 -4.39
C PHE A 265 -4.17 -6.35 -5.84
N THR A 266 -5.48 -6.51 -6.07
CA THR A 266 -6.03 -6.55 -7.44
C THR A 266 -5.70 -5.25 -8.16
N GLY A 267 -5.05 -5.37 -9.33
CA GLY A 267 -4.70 -4.21 -10.14
C GLY A 267 -3.54 -3.38 -9.58
N GLY A 268 -2.82 -3.84 -8.55
CA GLY A 268 -1.66 -3.14 -8.00
C GLY A 268 -0.36 -3.33 -8.80
N THR A 269 0.68 -2.60 -8.42
CA THR A 269 2.05 -2.72 -8.94
C THR A 269 3.02 -2.91 -7.79
N MET A 270 3.92 -3.89 -7.87
CA MET A 270 5.15 -3.91 -7.09
C MET A 270 6.17 -3.02 -7.81
N PRO A 271 6.48 -1.81 -7.32
CA PRO A 271 7.49 -0.98 -7.96
C PRO A 271 8.90 -1.49 -7.63
N SER A 272 9.87 -1.12 -8.46
CA SER A 272 11.27 -1.19 -8.06
C SER A 272 11.68 0.09 -7.35
N ALA A 273 12.78 0.03 -6.59
CA ALA A 273 13.45 1.21 -6.07
C ALA A 273 13.84 2.22 -7.17
N HIS A 274 13.86 1.84 -8.44
CA HIS A 274 14.27 2.74 -9.53
C HIS A 274 13.13 3.12 -10.46
N LEU A 275 11.91 2.64 -10.21
CA LEU A 275 10.79 2.79 -11.15
C LEU A 275 10.46 4.26 -11.41
N LEU A 276 10.32 5.07 -10.36
CA LEU A 276 9.96 6.48 -10.49
C LEU A 276 11.06 7.33 -11.15
N LEU A 277 12.30 6.83 -11.25
CA LEU A 277 13.37 7.54 -11.95
C LEU A 277 13.13 7.63 -13.46
N ARG A 278 12.25 6.77 -14.00
CA ARG A 278 11.83 6.79 -15.42
C ARG A 278 10.76 7.84 -15.72
N PHE A 279 10.22 8.53 -14.71
CA PHE A 279 9.12 9.48 -14.85
C PHE A 279 9.49 10.83 -14.21
N GLN A 280 10.27 11.64 -14.90
CA GLN A 280 10.83 12.89 -14.37
C GLN A 280 10.68 14.06 -15.36
N ASP A 281 9.60 14.07 -16.14
CA ASP A 281 9.37 15.15 -17.11
C ASP A 281 9.03 16.47 -16.41
N ASP A 282 8.15 16.41 -15.40
CA ASP A 282 7.63 17.56 -14.63
C ASP A 282 8.23 17.68 -13.22
N VAL A 283 8.98 16.66 -12.78
CA VAL A 283 9.64 16.63 -11.48
C VAL A 283 11.09 16.19 -11.64
N ARG A 284 11.96 16.52 -10.68
CA ARG A 284 13.36 16.10 -10.66
C ARG A 284 13.67 15.48 -9.31
N LEU A 285 14.24 14.28 -9.29
CA LEU A 285 14.72 13.65 -8.08
C LEU A 285 15.79 14.54 -7.43
N ASP A 286 15.54 14.96 -6.19
CA ASP A 286 16.56 15.56 -5.32
C ASP A 286 17.31 14.44 -4.60
N ARG A 287 16.57 13.58 -3.89
CA ARG A 287 17.14 12.53 -3.05
C ARG A 287 16.31 11.27 -3.04
N GLN A 288 16.98 10.16 -2.78
CA GLN A 288 16.37 8.86 -2.61
C GLN A 288 16.96 8.16 -1.38
N TRP A 289 16.11 7.45 -0.64
CA TRP A 289 16.52 6.61 0.47
C TRP A 289 15.90 5.22 0.35
N TRP A 290 16.57 4.25 0.97
CA TRP A 290 16.08 2.89 1.14
C TRP A 290 15.91 2.61 2.64
N ILE A 291 14.78 2.02 3.03
CA ILE A 291 14.59 1.46 4.36
C ILE A 291 14.47 -0.04 4.21
N ASP A 292 15.21 -0.73 5.07
CA ASP A 292 15.26 -2.17 5.14
C ASP A 292 13.88 -2.82 5.33
N GLY A 293 13.63 -3.92 4.63
CA GLY A 293 12.36 -4.65 4.72
C GLY A 293 12.03 -5.17 6.11
N THR A 294 13.03 -5.38 6.98
CA THR A 294 12.78 -5.80 8.35
C THR A 294 11.92 -4.81 9.13
N ALA A 295 11.92 -3.52 8.76
CA ALA A 295 11.03 -2.53 9.35
C ALA A 295 9.55 -2.87 9.07
N TYR A 296 9.19 -3.14 7.82
CA TYR A 296 7.81 -3.50 7.49
C TYR A 296 7.46 -4.90 8.01
N ALA A 297 8.42 -5.83 8.00
CA ALA A 297 8.22 -7.15 8.58
C ALA A 297 7.86 -7.08 10.08
N ARG A 298 8.54 -6.21 10.84
CA ARG A 298 8.23 -5.96 12.27
C ARG A 298 6.86 -5.31 12.44
N THR A 299 6.55 -4.28 11.65
CA THR A 299 5.22 -3.65 11.67
C THR A 299 4.10 -4.65 11.41
N ALA A 300 4.23 -5.50 10.39
CA ALA A 300 3.21 -6.50 10.07
C ALA A 300 3.07 -7.56 11.18
N ASN A 301 4.17 -7.97 11.83
CA ASN A 301 4.09 -8.87 12.98
C ASN A 301 3.47 -8.20 14.21
N HIS A 302 3.72 -6.91 14.44
CA HIS A 302 3.00 -6.14 15.48
C HIS A 302 1.51 -6.05 15.18
N TRP A 303 1.11 -5.78 13.94
CA TRP A 303 -0.30 -5.78 13.55
C TRP A 303 -0.94 -7.16 13.71
N LEU A 304 -0.26 -8.24 13.34
CA LEU A 304 -0.74 -9.60 13.54
C LEU A 304 -0.98 -9.91 15.03
N ALA A 305 0.00 -9.60 15.89
CA ALA A 305 -0.13 -9.82 17.33
C ALA A 305 -1.28 -9.00 17.94
N SER A 306 -1.40 -7.71 17.55
CA SER A 306 -2.49 -6.84 17.99
C SER A 306 -3.85 -7.29 17.46
N LEU A 307 -3.93 -7.79 16.22
CA LEU A 307 -5.14 -8.34 15.60
C LEU A 307 -5.65 -9.54 16.41
N ASP A 308 -4.74 -10.45 16.76
CA ASP A 308 -5.04 -11.62 17.59
C ASP A 308 -5.51 -11.23 18.99
N ALA A 309 -4.81 -10.28 19.64
CA ALA A 309 -5.21 -9.76 20.94
C ALA A 309 -6.58 -9.04 20.91
N ALA A 310 -6.90 -8.39 19.79
CA ALA A 310 -8.14 -7.66 19.60
C ALA A 310 -9.31 -8.51 19.06
N ARG A 311 -9.13 -9.84 18.91
CA ARG A 311 -10.14 -10.75 18.33
C ARG A 311 -11.55 -10.54 18.91
N GLY A 312 -11.68 -10.41 20.23
CA GLY A 312 -12.98 -10.20 20.88
C GLY A 312 -13.71 -8.92 20.46
N ARG A 313 -12.95 -7.86 20.12
CA ARG A 313 -13.51 -6.59 19.60
C ARG A 313 -13.78 -6.64 18.10
N ILE A 314 -12.98 -7.41 17.36
CA ILE A 314 -13.04 -7.48 15.89
C ILE A 314 -14.12 -8.43 15.39
N MET A 315 -14.33 -9.57 16.05
CA MET A 315 -15.29 -10.57 15.58
C MET A 315 -16.71 -10.01 15.43
N PRO A 316 -17.28 -9.21 16.35
CA PRO A 316 -18.60 -8.61 16.17
C PRO A 316 -18.67 -7.67 14.95
N ILE A 317 -17.59 -6.92 14.67
CA ILE A 317 -17.49 -6.07 13.48
C ILE A 317 -17.54 -6.97 12.23
N PHE A 318 -16.77 -8.06 12.22
CA PHE A 318 -16.72 -8.97 11.07
C PHE A 318 -18.01 -9.77 10.88
N GLU A 319 -18.72 -10.13 11.95
CA GLU A 319 -20.05 -10.75 11.88
C GLU A 319 -21.07 -9.79 11.25
N THR A 320 -20.95 -8.48 11.53
CA THR A 320 -21.80 -7.46 10.90
C THR A 320 -21.48 -7.28 9.41
N VAL A 321 -20.19 -7.27 9.05
CA VAL A 321 -19.74 -7.00 7.67
C VAL A 321 -19.81 -8.24 6.78
N TYR A 322 -19.38 -9.39 7.29
CA TYR A 322 -19.17 -10.62 6.51
C TYR A 322 -20.13 -11.76 6.88
N GLY A 323 -20.99 -11.58 7.90
CA GLY A 323 -21.95 -12.60 8.32
C GLY A 323 -21.28 -13.94 8.66
N ALA A 324 -21.74 -15.02 8.02
CA ALA A 324 -21.24 -16.37 8.25
C ALA A 324 -19.73 -16.55 7.96
N ASP A 325 -19.15 -15.69 7.12
CA ASP A 325 -17.74 -15.78 6.72
C ASP A 325 -16.79 -15.01 7.66
N ALA A 326 -17.30 -14.40 8.75
CA ALA A 326 -16.50 -13.59 9.67
C ALA A 326 -15.22 -14.28 10.16
N ARG A 327 -15.30 -15.57 10.49
CA ARG A 327 -14.14 -16.35 10.97
C ARG A 327 -13.11 -16.57 9.88
N ILE A 328 -13.56 -16.80 8.64
CA ILE A 328 -12.68 -16.95 7.48
C ILE A 328 -11.98 -15.62 7.23
N TRP A 329 -12.71 -14.51 7.20
CA TRP A 329 -12.13 -13.19 7.01
C TRP A 329 -11.14 -12.80 8.10
N PHE A 330 -11.39 -13.14 9.36
CA PHE A 330 -10.40 -12.98 10.43
C PHE A 330 -9.09 -13.71 10.12
N GLN A 331 -9.18 -14.95 9.65
CA GLN A 331 -8.00 -15.71 9.25
C GLN A 331 -7.34 -15.15 7.98
N ARG A 332 -8.12 -14.63 7.01
CA ARG A 332 -7.57 -13.95 5.83
C ARG A 332 -6.75 -12.71 6.23
N TRP A 333 -7.23 -11.91 7.17
CA TRP A 333 -6.48 -10.76 7.71
C TRP A 333 -5.19 -11.18 8.42
N ARG A 334 -5.23 -12.27 9.22
CA ARG A 334 -4.00 -12.85 9.79
C ARG A 334 -3.03 -13.27 8.69
N MET A 335 -3.51 -14.01 7.70
CA MET A 335 -2.69 -14.47 6.56
C MET A 335 -2.11 -13.31 5.77
N PHE A 336 -2.85 -12.23 5.57
CA PHE A 336 -2.37 -11.01 4.95
C PHE A 336 -1.16 -10.43 5.70
N TYR A 337 -1.27 -10.21 7.02
CA TYR A 337 -0.14 -9.72 7.81
C TYR A 337 1.03 -10.70 7.88
N MET A 338 0.78 -12.01 7.92
CA MET A 338 1.85 -13.00 7.78
C MET A 338 2.56 -12.86 6.44
N ALA A 339 1.82 -12.67 5.35
CA ALA A 339 2.40 -12.61 4.02
C ALA A 339 3.20 -11.32 3.80
N VAL A 340 2.72 -10.17 4.30
CA VAL A 340 3.50 -8.92 4.35
C VAL A 340 4.77 -9.14 5.18
N ALA A 341 4.67 -9.78 6.35
CA ALA A 341 5.83 -10.05 7.19
C ALA A 341 6.87 -10.95 6.50
N GLU A 342 6.45 -12.00 5.81
CA GLU A 342 7.35 -12.89 5.08
C GLU A 342 7.94 -12.22 3.82
N LEU A 343 7.17 -11.39 3.11
CA LEU A 343 7.63 -10.65 1.93
C LEU A 343 8.77 -9.71 2.30
N PHE A 344 8.52 -8.79 3.23
CA PHE A 344 9.51 -7.79 3.62
C PHE A 344 10.58 -8.36 4.56
N GLY A 345 10.33 -9.49 5.23
CA GLY A 345 11.34 -10.19 6.03
C GLY A 345 12.25 -11.11 5.21
N TYR A 346 11.91 -11.36 3.93
CA TYR A 346 12.63 -12.32 3.09
C TYR A 346 14.11 -11.97 2.96
N ALA A 347 14.97 -12.99 3.03
CA ALA A 347 16.42 -12.84 2.97
C ALA A 347 16.97 -11.76 3.94
N GLY A 348 16.38 -11.64 5.13
CA GLY A 348 16.81 -10.65 6.13
C GLY A 348 16.47 -9.22 5.75
N GLY A 349 15.38 -9.00 5.00
CA GLY A 349 14.93 -7.66 4.60
C GLY A 349 15.58 -7.08 3.36
N GLN A 350 16.34 -7.88 2.62
CA GLN A 350 17.22 -7.40 1.54
C GLN A 350 16.64 -7.54 0.12
N GLU A 351 15.42 -8.05 -0.05
CA GLU A 351 14.78 -8.16 -1.38
C GLU A 351 13.69 -7.10 -1.58
N TRP A 352 12.72 -7.07 -0.66
CA TRP A 352 11.68 -6.06 -0.61
C TRP A 352 11.88 -5.15 0.60
N GLY A 353 11.67 -3.86 0.40
CA GLY A 353 11.81 -2.82 1.41
C GLY A 353 11.01 -1.59 1.05
N ILE A 354 11.41 -0.43 1.56
CA ILE A 354 10.71 0.84 1.31
C ILE A 354 11.65 1.78 0.58
N ALA A 355 11.17 2.38 -0.51
CA ALA A 355 11.85 3.47 -1.18
C ALA A 355 11.18 4.80 -0.80
N HIS A 356 11.99 5.76 -0.34
CA HIS A 356 11.57 7.15 -0.19
C HIS A 356 12.20 7.97 -1.30
N TYR A 357 11.42 8.86 -1.89
CA TYR A 357 11.88 9.80 -2.91
C TYR A 357 11.51 11.21 -2.49
N LEU A 358 12.43 12.15 -2.69
CA LEU A 358 12.15 13.57 -2.64
C LEU A 358 12.36 14.14 -4.05
N PHE A 359 11.34 14.81 -4.56
CA PHE A 359 11.34 15.44 -5.86
C PHE A 359 11.16 16.94 -5.73
N ASP A 360 11.92 17.69 -6.53
CA ASP A 360 11.65 19.08 -6.84
C ASP A 360 10.66 19.18 -8.01
N LYS A 361 9.84 20.23 -8.01
CA LYS A 361 9.11 20.63 -9.22
C LYS A 361 10.10 21.08 -10.30
N ARG A 362 9.88 20.68 -11.56
CA ARG A 362 10.64 21.25 -12.68
C ARG A 362 10.00 22.58 -13.12
N PRO A 363 10.82 23.57 -13.52
CA PRO A 363 10.30 24.74 -14.20
C PRO A 363 9.53 24.33 -15.45
N VAL A 364 8.41 25.01 -15.72
CA VAL A 364 7.67 24.84 -16.97
C VAL A 364 8.65 25.13 -18.12
N ARG A 365 8.83 24.17 -19.03
CA ARG A 365 9.65 24.39 -20.23
C ARG A 365 8.98 25.50 -21.05
N ALA A 366 9.73 26.59 -21.27
CA ALA A 366 9.29 27.73 -22.08
C ALA A 366 9.08 27.34 -23.55
#